data_AF-A0A7J7L1U8-F1
#
_entry.id   AF-A0A7J7L1U8-F1
#
_cell.length_a   1.000
_cell.length_b   1.000
_cell.length_c   1.000
_cell.angle_alpha   90.00
_cell.angle_beta   90.00
_cell.angle_gamma   90.00
#
_symmetry.space_group_name_H-M   'P 1'
#
loop_
_entity.id
_entity.type
_entity.pdbx_description
1 polymer ?
#
loop_
_entity_poly.entity_id
_entity_poly.type
_entity_poly.pdbx_seq_one_letter_code
_entity_poly.pdbx_strand_id
1 'polypeptide(L)'
;MDVEREENEGGMAGETFTDYRPPKLSIGPPHPDPIVETSSLSAVQPPEPTYDLQIKDSLEISNSLSCLQIETIIYSCQRHLQQLPDGTRAGFFIGDGAGVGKGRTIAGLIWENWHRGRKKAL
;
A
#
# COMPACT_ATOMS: atom_id res chain seq x y z
N MET A 1 4.33 22.10 -7.40
CA MET A 1 5.72 22.33 -6.92
C MET A 1 6.42 21.02 -7.13
N ASP A 2 7.16 20.94 -8.22
CA ASP A 2 7.97 19.81 -8.61
C ASP A 2 9.07 19.65 -7.56
N VAL A 3 8.95 18.64 -6.73
CA VAL A 3 10.02 18.26 -5.80
C VAL A 3 10.99 17.43 -6.62
N GLU A 4 12.10 18.05 -6.99
CA GLU A 4 13.25 17.36 -7.58
C GLU A 4 13.59 16.17 -6.69
N ARG A 5 13.43 14.96 -7.23
CA ARG A 5 13.82 13.72 -6.56
C ARG A 5 15.34 13.71 -6.53
N GLU A 6 15.92 13.91 -5.35
CA GLU A 6 17.25 13.36 -5.07
C GLU A 6 17.14 11.84 -5.27
N GLU A 7 17.79 11.34 -6.32
CA GLU A 7 18.12 9.92 -6.45
C GLU A 7 18.96 9.58 -5.23
N ASN A 8 18.31 8.99 -4.20
CA ASN A 8 19.04 8.39 -3.09
C ASN A 8 19.92 7.30 -3.70
N GLU A 9 21.22 7.60 -3.77
CA GLU A 9 22.26 6.72 -4.28
C GLU A 9 22.01 5.32 -3.72
N GLY A 10 21.91 4.35 -4.63
CA GLY A 10 21.63 2.96 -4.29
C GLY A 10 22.42 2.54 -3.06
N GLY A 11 21.69 2.04 -2.06
CA GLY A 11 22.19 1.79 -0.70
C GLY A 11 23.62 1.30 -0.70
N MET A 12 24.45 1.99 0.07
CA MET A 12 25.87 1.69 0.25
C MET A 12 26.02 0.19 0.50
N ALA A 13 26.83 -0.49 -0.32
CA ALA A 13 27.01 -1.94 -0.28
C ALA A 13 27.43 -2.37 1.14
N GLY A 14 26.45 -2.82 1.94
CA GLY A 14 26.62 -3.11 3.36
C GLY A 14 25.36 -2.93 4.22
N GLU A 15 24.36 -2.17 3.78
CA GLU A 15 23.11 -2.01 4.53
C GLU A 15 22.12 -3.15 4.22
N THR A 16 21.74 -3.92 5.24
CA THR A 16 20.78 -5.04 5.13
C THR A 16 19.35 -4.58 4.90
N PHE A 17 19.03 -3.36 5.35
CA PHE A 17 17.68 -2.78 5.33
C PHE A 17 17.71 -1.38 4.73
N THR A 18 16.64 -1.00 4.06
CA THR A 18 16.40 0.33 3.48
C THR A 18 15.10 0.89 4.04
N ASP A 19 15.05 2.19 4.31
CA ASP A 19 13.83 2.87 4.71
C ASP A 19 12.75 2.74 3.62
N TYR A 20 11.57 2.26 4.02
CA TYR A 20 10.45 2.06 3.12
C TYR A 20 9.49 3.24 3.14
N ARG A 21 9.20 3.73 1.93
CA ARG A 21 8.05 4.58 1.62
C ARG A 21 7.44 4.12 0.30
N PRO A 22 6.11 4.18 0.15
CA PRO A 22 5.43 3.91 -1.12
C PRO A 22 6.11 4.65 -2.29
N PRO A 23 6.75 3.94 -3.26
CA PRO A 23 7.54 4.61 -4.30
C PRO A 23 6.68 5.24 -5.41
N LYS A 24 5.41 4.81 -5.53
CA LYS A 24 4.47 5.20 -6.58
C LYS A 24 3.25 5.99 -6.09
N LEU A 25 3.12 6.19 -4.78
CA LEU A 25 1.95 6.81 -4.17
C LEU A 25 2.36 7.85 -3.15
N SER A 26 1.70 9.00 -3.17
CA SER A 26 1.93 10.12 -2.24
C SER A 26 0.64 10.51 -1.51
N ILE A 27 -0.10 9.52 -0.98
CA ILE A 27 -1.38 9.72 -0.29
C ILE A 27 -1.22 9.34 1.17
N GLY A 28 -1.73 10.20 2.06
CA GLY A 28 -1.73 9.98 3.51
C GLY A 28 -0.40 10.31 4.21
N PRO A 29 -0.41 10.37 5.55
CA PRO A 29 0.77 10.70 6.35
C PRO A 29 1.81 9.56 6.38
N PRO A 30 3.07 9.86 6.73
CA PRO A 30 4.06 8.84 7.04
C PRO A 30 3.56 7.88 8.13
N HIS A 31 4.03 6.63 8.09
CA HIS A 31 3.79 5.69 9.18
C HIS A 31 4.44 6.21 10.48
N PRO A 32 3.77 6.10 11.66
CA PRO A 32 4.27 6.63 12.92
C PRO A 32 5.60 6.00 13.36
N ASP A 33 5.75 4.71 13.12
CA ASP A 33 7.02 4.00 13.30
C ASP A 33 7.83 3.94 12.00
N PRO A 34 9.17 3.94 12.06
CA PRO A 34 10.02 3.66 10.91
C PRO A 34 9.65 2.33 10.27
N ILE A 35 9.53 2.33 8.94
CA ILE A 35 9.29 1.11 8.17
C ILE A 35 10.54 0.90 7.33
N VAL A 36 11.00 -0.34 7.31
CA VAL A 36 12.13 -0.76 6.50
C VAL A 36 11.76 -1.99 5.69
N GLU A 37 12.44 -2.16 4.56
CA GLU A 37 12.44 -3.39 3.78
C GLU A 37 13.88 -3.89 3.58
N THR A 38 14.05 -5.12 3.11
CA THR A 38 15.39 -5.60 2.78
C THR A 38 15.88 -4.94 1.50
N SER A 39 17.19 -4.68 1.41
CA SER A 39 17.78 -4.03 0.22
C SER A 39 17.59 -4.83 -1.07
N SER A 40 17.34 -6.15 -0.95
CA SER A 40 16.97 -7.00 -2.09
C SER A 40 15.54 -6.76 -2.60
N LEU A 41 14.60 -6.39 -1.73
CA LEU A 41 13.22 -6.08 -2.10
C LEU A 41 13.12 -4.68 -2.70
N SER A 42 13.86 -3.71 -2.16
CA SER A 42 13.88 -2.33 -2.66
C SER A 42 14.42 -2.20 -4.08
N ALA A 43 15.19 -3.19 -4.55
CA ALA A 43 15.69 -3.25 -5.92
C ALA A 43 14.60 -3.51 -6.98
N VAL A 44 13.40 -3.94 -6.57
CA VAL A 44 12.29 -4.27 -7.48
C VAL A 44 11.18 -3.24 -7.33
N GLN A 45 10.84 -2.57 -8.43
CA GLN A 45 9.74 -1.62 -8.45
C GLN A 45 8.39 -2.35 -8.36
N PRO A 46 7.43 -1.87 -7.53
CA PRO A 46 6.09 -2.44 -7.48
C PRO A 46 5.34 -2.18 -8.80
N PRO A 47 4.25 -2.91 -9.09
CA PRO A 47 3.43 -2.64 -10.28
C PRO A 47 2.82 -1.23 -10.25
N GLU A 48 2.41 -0.69 -11.40
CA GLU A 48 1.71 0.60 -11.44
C GLU A 48 0.39 0.54 -10.66
N PRO A 49 0.11 1.50 -9.76
CA PRO A 49 -1.18 1.61 -9.09
C PRO A 49 -2.23 2.17 -10.07
N THR A 50 -3.28 1.39 -10.33
CA THR A 50 -4.37 1.74 -11.25
C THR A 50 -5.72 1.85 -10.56
N TYR A 51 -5.80 1.54 -9.26
CA TYR A 51 -7.06 1.58 -8.51
C TYR A 51 -7.24 2.93 -7.80
N ASP A 52 -8.38 3.56 -8.03
CA ASP A 52 -8.78 4.81 -7.37
C ASP A 52 -9.70 4.53 -6.17
N LEU A 53 -9.39 5.04 -4.98
CA LEU A 53 -10.13 4.79 -3.75
C LEU A 53 -11.38 5.67 -3.68
N GLN A 54 -12.56 5.12 -3.37
CA GLN A 54 -13.76 5.92 -3.08
C GLN A 54 -13.63 6.69 -1.78
N ILE A 55 -12.90 6.12 -0.81
CA ILE A 55 -12.69 6.72 0.51
C ILE A 55 -11.54 7.73 0.55
N LYS A 56 -10.93 8.10 -0.59
CA LYS A 56 -9.70 8.91 -0.66
C LYS A 56 -9.82 10.23 0.11
N ASP A 57 -10.83 11.04 -0.20
CA ASP A 57 -11.04 12.35 0.44
C ASP A 57 -11.23 12.23 1.96
N SER A 58 -11.93 11.18 2.39
CA SER A 58 -12.16 10.93 3.82
C SER A 58 -10.87 10.51 4.54
N LEU A 59 -9.98 9.77 3.87
CA LEU A 59 -8.66 9.41 4.39
C LEU A 59 -7.74 10.63 4.49
N GLU A 60 -7.76 11.52 3.49
CA GLU A 60 -6.95 12.75 3.48
C GLU A 60 -7.38 13.73 4.58
N ILE A 61 -8.68 13.88 4.83
CA ILE A 61 -9.19 14.74 5.90
C ILE A 61 -8.88 14.14 7.28
N SER A 62 -9.09 12.84 7.46
CA SER A 62 -8.97 12.19 8.77
C SER A 62 -7.53 11.85 9.16
N ASN A 63 -6.62 11.70 8.19
CA ASN A 63 -5.26 11.15 8.40
C ASN A 63 -5.25 9.83 9.20
N SER A 64 -6.30 9.02 9.02
CA SER A 64 -6.53 7.83 9.85
C SER A 64 -5.66 6.62 9.49
N LEU A 65 -5.13 6.58 8.27
CA LEU A 65 -4.23 5.54 7.77
C LEU A 65 -2.94 6.15 7.23
N SER A 66 -1.82 5.49 7.46
CA SER A 66 -0.52 5.89 6.88
C SER A 66 -0.42 5.59 5.38
N CYS A 67 0.52 6.23 4.70
CA CYS A 67 0.76 6.06 3.28
C CYS A 67 1.02 4.59 2.88
N LEU A 68 1.77 3.84 3.70
CA LEU A 68 1.99 2.40 3.52
C LEU A 68 0.68 1.61 3.58
N GLN A 69 -0.18 1.91 4.56
CA GLN A 69 -1.45 1.20 4.72
C GLN A 69 -2.42 1.53 3.56
N ILE A 70 -2.42 2.78 3.08
CA ILE A 70 -3.22 3.21 1.92
C ILE A 70 -2.73 2.53 0.64
N GLU A 71 -1.41 2.46 0.42
CA GLU A 71 -0.80 1.72 -0.69
C GLU A 71 -1.24 0.26 -0.71
N THR A 72 -1.18 -0.42 0.44
CA THR A 72 -1.64 -1.81 0.55
C THR A 72 -3.12 -1.97 0.18
N ILE A 73 -3.99 -1.02 0.54
CA ILE A 73 -5.42 -1.05 0.17
C ILE A 73 -5.59 -0.88 -1.35
N ILE A 74 -4.85 0.05 -1.97
CA ILE A 74 -4.88 0.29 -3.41
C ILE A 74 -4.49 -0.99 -4.17
N TYR A 75 -3.34 -1.59 -3.83
CA TYR A 75 -2.89 -2.80 -4.48
C TYR A 75 -3.81 -4.00 -4.21
N SER A 76 -4.36 -4.12 -2.99
CA SER A 76 -5.35 -5.15 -2.67
C SER A 76 -6.59 -5.03 -3.55
N CYS A 77 -7.17 -3.82 -3.63
CA CYS A 77 -8.32 -3.56 -4.47
C CYS A 77 -8.03 -3.80 -5.95
N GLN A 78 -6.87 -3.37 -6.45
CA GLN A 78 -6.44 -3.62 -7.83
C GLN A 78 -6.34 -5.12 -8.14
N ARG A 79 -5.75 -5.90 -7.24
CA ARG A 79 -5.67 -7.36 -7.39
C ARG A 79 -7.05 -8.00 -7.36
N HIS A 80 -7.95 -7.54 -6.49
CA HIS A 80 -9.32 -8.05 -6.37
C HIS A 80 -10.20 -7.79 -7.60
N LEU A 81 -9.80 -6.91 -8.53
CA LEU A 81 -10.50 -6.74 -9.81
C LEU A 81 -10.17 -7.84 -10.83
N GLN A 82 -9.16 -8.68 -10.57
CA GLN A 82 -8.72 -9.71 -11.50
C GLN A 82 -9.37 -11.06 -11.19
N GLN A 83 -9.72 -11.81 -12.24
CA GLN A 83 -10.11 -13.21 -12.15
C GLN A 83 -8.94 -14.12 -12.54
N LEU A 84 -8.78 -15.21 -11.82
CA LEU A 84 -7.82 -16.27 -12.10
C LEU A 84 -8.38 -17.20 -13.19
N PRO A 85 -7.54 -18.05 -13.82
CA PRO A 85 -7.98 -18.94 -14.91
C PRO A 85 -9.10 -19.92 -14.53
N ASP A 86 -9.27 -20.22 -13.24
CA ASP A 86 -10.34 -21.08 -12.71
C ASP A 86 -11.65 -20.33 -12.43
N GLY A 87 -11.72 -19.03 -12.77
CA GLY A 87 -12.87 -18.17 -12.55
C GLY A 87 -12.96 -17.60 -11.12
N THR A 88 -12.04 -17.94 -10.22
CA THR A 88 -12.01 -17.36 -8.87
C THR A 88 -11.43 -15.95 -8.90
N ARG A 89 -11.81 -15.12 -7.93
CA ARG A 89 -11.23 -13.78 -7.76
C ARG A 89 -9.83 -13.90 -7.17
N ALA A 90 -8.87 -13.14 -7.71
CA ALA A 90 -7.53 -13.09 -7.13
C ALA A 90 -7.56 -12.48 -5.72
N GLY A 91 -6.86 -13.12 -4.79
CA GLY A 91 -6.63 -12.59 -3.44
C GLY A 91 -5.42 -11.66 -3.35
N PHE A 92 -5.24 -11.05 -2.18
CA PHE A 92 -4.07 -10.26 -1.81
C PHE A 92 -3.53 -10.72 -0.45
N PHE A 93 -2.22 -10.94 -0.35
CA PHE A 93 -1.58 -11.36 0.89
C PHE A 93 -0.82 -10.19 1.52
N ILE A 94 -1.11 -9.88 2.78
CA ILE A 94 -0.44 -8.81 3.54
C ILE A 94 0.57 -9.45 4.49
N GLY A 95 1.83 -9.48 4.07
CA GLY A 95 2.93 -10.15 4.76
C GLY A 95 3.79 -9.26 5.67
N ASP A 96 3.41 -8.00 5.88
CA ASP A 96 4.22 -7.03 6.62
C ASP A 96 4.49 -7.46 8.07
N GLY A 97 5.58 -6.94 8.65
CA GLY A 97 5.97 -7.19 10.04
C GLY A 97 4.88 -6.87 11.07
N ALA A 98 5.05 -7.38 12.30
CA ALA A 98 4.23 -6.94 13.42
C ALA A 98 4.43 -5.43 13.67
N GLY A 99 3.42 -4.74 14.21
CA GLY A 99 3.49 -3.30 14.48
C GLY A 99 3.05 -2.39 13.33
N VAL A 100 3.09 -2.84 12.08
CA VAL A 100 2.70 -2.07 10.87
C VAL A 100 1.20 -1.68 10.81
N GLY A 101 0.39 -2.19 11.74
CA GLY A 101 -1.02 -1.83 11.83
C GLY A 101 -1.93 -2.53 10.81
N LYS A 102 -1.63 -3.77 10.42
CA LYS A 102 -2.43 -4.58 9.46
C LYS A 102 -3.94 -4.60 9.75
N GLY A 103 -4.35 -4.58 11.03
CA GLY A 103 -5.76 -4.50 11.41
C GLY A 103 -6.44 -3.21 10.92
N ARG A 104 -5.75 -2.07 10.98
CA ARG A 104 -6.21 -0.80 10.40
C ARG A 104 -6.27 -0.86 8.88
N THR A 105 -5.27 -1.46 8.24
CA THR A 105 -5.25 -1.69 6.78
C THR A 105 -6.47 -2.50 6.34
N ILE A 106 -6.75 -3.62 7.02
CA ILE A 106 -7.91 -4.49 6.72
C ILE A 106 -9.22 -3.74 6.97
N ALA A 107 -9.33 -2.98 8.06
CA ALA A 107 -10.51 -2.16 8.31
C ALA A 107 -10.74 -1.12 7.20
N GLY A 108 -9.68 -0.46 6.72
CA GLY A 108 -9.75 0.45 5.58
C GLY A 108 -10.15 -0.25 4.28
N LEU A 109 -9.64 -1.45 4.03
CA LEU A 109 -10.02 -2.27 2.87
C LEU A 109 -11.51 -2.66 2.93
N ILE A 110 -12.02 -3.06 4.10
CA ILE A 110 -13.44 -3.36 4.31
C ILE A 110 -14.28 -2.09 4.07
N TRP A 111 -13.83 -0.95 4.60
CA TRP A 111 -14.52 0.33 4.48
C TRP A 111 -14.61 0.81 3.02
N GLU A 112 -13.52 0.69 2.25
CA GLU A 112 -13.50 0.96 0.80
C GLU A 112 -14.49 0.05 0.05
N ASN A 113 -14.46 -1.26 0.33
CA ASN A 113 -15.38 -2.20 -0.32
C ASN A 113 -16.84 -1.90 0.03
N TRP A 114 -17.12 -1.49 1.27
CA TRP A 114 -18.45 -1.07 1.69
C TRP A 114 -18.95 0.15 0.90
N HIS A 115 -18.09 1.15 0.68
CA HIS A 115 -18.41 2.34 -0.13
C HIS A 115 -18.58 2.02 -1.62
N ARG A 116 -17.87 1.00 -2.12
CA ARG A 116 -18.07 0.40 -3.45
C ARG A 116 -19.32 -0.49 -3.54
N GLY A 117 -20.12 -0.62 -2.49
CA GLY A 117 -21.31 -1.48 -2.44
C GLY A 117 -21.02 -2.98 -2.29
N ARG A 118 -19.76 -3.39 -2.10
CA ARG A 118 -19.34 -4.78 -1.94
C ARG A 118 -19.39 -5.17 -0.46
N LYS A 119 -20.52 -5.72 -0.02
CA LYS A 119 -20.80 -6.05 1.40
C LYS A 119 -20.67 -7.54 1.73
N LYS A 120 -20.27 -8.36 0.78
CA LYS A 120 -20.08 -9.81 0.93
C LYS A 120 -18.67 -10.19 0.52
N ALA A 121 -18.16 -11.28 1.08
CA ALA A 121 -16.86 -11.83 0.74
C ALA A 121 -16.81 -12.36 -0.71
N LEU A 122 -17.96 -12.81 -1.24
CA LEU A 122 -18.15 -13.35 -2.59
C LEU A 122 -19.46 -12.82 -3.18
#